data_AF-A0A2V8SFY8-F1
#
_entry.id   AF-A0A2V8SFY8-F1
#
_cell.length_a   1.000
_cell.length_b   1.000
_cell.length_c   1.000
_cell.angle_alpha   90.00
_cell.angle_beta   90.00
_cell.angle_gamma   90.00
#
_symmetry.space_group_name_H-M   'P 1'
#
loop_
_entity.id
_entity.type
_entity.pdbx_description
1 polymer ?
#
loop_
_entity_poly.entity_id
_entity_poly.type
_entity_poly.pdbx_seq_one_letter_code
_entity_poly.pdbx_strand_id
1 'polypeptide(L)'
;MSDELLRRFRDKIQGRPPGRRRGTSVAAEGVMAENAGVAETSEDDLPADSIRIRGLQHGAFPGISDLNPRFQPGLPRVRLTLDIGQALRRRLAPLEEGERERLLALCPRLADHLCGGGSDIRHLLGEPANDPAASADSAPAEPDGLALAHLIEHVAIELVVAAGIAPRCSGVTCAYRDRLDRFDIFLECADPHLGRAAAVLAAASVRDLLSGPDRLEVHRRCRDLLRLLVATGRASIVPEDAAIALGCGLAGAREALEALARLGFVDPVAASLTFSSSTGVTFRRARAEA
;
A
#
# COMPACT_ATOMS: atom_id res chain seq x y z
N MET A 1 -20.43 -13.54 15.23
CA MET A 1 -19.28 -12.87 14.58
C MET A 1 -19.78 -12.32 13.24
N SER A 2 -19.55 -11.04 12.96
CA SER A 2 -20.10 -10.35 11.78
C SER A 2 -19.45 -10.86 10.49
N ASP A 3 -20.26 -11.11 9.46
CA ASP A 3 -19.89 -11.46 8.07
C ASP A 3 -18.89 -10.47 7.41
N GLU A 4 -18.63 -9.34 8.05
CA GLU A 4 -17.74 -8.26 7.63
C GLU A 4 -16.24 -8.60 7.77
N LEU A 5 -15.90 -9.54 8.65
CA LEU A 5 -14.53 -10.01 8.86
C LEU A 5 -14.08 -11.05 7.82
N LEU A 6 -15.00 -11.63 7.05
CA LEU A 6 -14.73 -12.72 6.10
C LEU A 6 -14.58 -12.28 4.64
N ARG A 7 -14.74 -10.98 4.32
CA ARG A 7 -14.61 -10.48 2.94
C ARG A 7 -13.16 -10.27 2.50
N ARG A 8 -12.86 -10.65 1.25
CA ARG A 8 -11.55 -10.44 0.61
C ARG A 8 -11.27 -8.94 0.49
N PHE A 9 -10.03 -8.52 0.77
CA PHE A 9 -9.64 -7.10 0.74
C PHE A 9 -9.83 -6.45 -0.63
N ARG A 10 -9.73 -7.23 -1.73
CA ARG A 10 -10.07 -6.79 -3.10
C ARG A 10 -11.49 -6.21 -3.18
N ASP A 11 -12.44 -6.75 -2.41
CA ASP A 11 -13.84 -6.33 -2.41
C ASP A 11 -14.08 -5.09 -1.53
N LYS A 12 -13.16 -4.82 -0.58
CA LYS A 12 -13.18 -3.60 0.24
C LYS A 12 -12.69 -2.36 -0.54
N ILE A 13 -11.99 -2.57 -1.65
CA ILE A 13 -11.51 -1.52 -2.56
C ILE A 13 -12.59 -1.12 -3.58
N GLN A 14 -13.63 -1.94 -3.80
CA GLN A 14 -14.62 -1.72 -4.87
C GLN A 14 -15.93 -1.02 -4.44
N GLY A 15 -16.05 -0.59 -3.18
CA GLY A 15 -17.27 0.07 -2.71
C GLY A 15 -18.46 -0.89 -2.59
N ARG A 16 -19.41 -0.53 -1.74
CA ARG A 16 -20.60 -1.32 -1.43
C ARG A 16 -21.64 -1.11 -2.54
N PRO A 17 -22.15 -2.14 -3.24
CA PRO A 17 -23.39 -1.98 -3.98
C PRO A 17 -24.52 -1.71 -2.98
N PRO A 18 -25.38 -0.71 -3.19
CA PRO A 18 -26.44 -0.37 -2.24
C PRO A 18 -27.36 -1.57 -2.05
N GLY A 19 -27.39 -2.08 -0.82
CA GLY A 19 -28.26 -3.19 -0.45
C GLY A 19 -29.73 -2.78 -0.57
N ARG A 20 -30.47 -3.46 -1.45
CA ARG A 20 -31.93 -3.45 -1.48
C ARG A 20 -32.48 -3.71 -0.07
N ARG A 21 -33.17 -2.71 0.50
CA ARG A 21 -34.07 -2.91 1.64
C ARG A 21 -35.12 -3.95 1.23
N ARG A 22 -35.10 -5.10 1.89
CA ARG A 22 -36.11 -6.15 1.75
C ARG A 22 -37.37 -5.68 2.49
N GLY A 23 -38.25 -5.00 1.75
CA GLY A 23 -39.62 -4.75 2.18
C GLY A 23 -40.45 -6.03 2.00
N THR A 24 -41.15 -6.42 3.05
CA THR A 24 -42.19 -7.44 3.07
C THR A 24 -43.45 -6.97 2.35
N SER A 25 -43.91 -7.67 1.31
CA SER A 25 -45.36 -7.89 1.06
C SER A 25 -45.62 -8.96 -0.03
N VAL A 26 -46.29 -10.03 0.38
CA VAL A 26 -47.45 -10.73 -0.21
C VAL A 26 -47.63 -10.78 -1.75
N ALA A 27 -47.65 -12.03 -2.26
CA ALA A 27 -48.38 -12.67 -3.38
C ALA A 27 -48.71 -11.91 -4.69
N ALA A 28 -48.33 -12.51 -5.83
CA ALA A 28 -49.18 -12.92 -6.97
C ALA A 28 -48.42 -12.94 -8.32
N GLU A 29 -48.72 -13.99 -9.09
CA GLU A 29 -48.49 -14.35 -10.49
C GLU A 29 -48.17 -13.27 -11.55
N GLY A 30 -47.40 -13.66 -12.59
CA GLY A 30 -47.58 -13.14 -13.95
C GLY A 30 -46.36 -12.55 -14.68
N VAL A 31 -45.73 -13.36 -15.54
CA VAL A 31 -45.30 -13.09 -16.94
C VAL A 31 -44.73 -11.70 -17.33
N MET A 32 -43.47 -11.75 -17.80
CA MET A 32 -42.78 -10.94 -18.84
C MET A 32 -42.40 -9.47 -18.59
N ALA A 33 -41.14 -9.24 -18.96
CA ALA A 33 -40.54 -8.02 -19.49
C ALA A 33 -39.74 -7.11 -18.55
N GLU A 34 -38.67 -6.59 -19.17
CA GLU A 34 -37.88 -5.40 -18.85
C GLU A 34 -36.58 -5.59 -18.05
N ASN A 35 -35.51 -5.77 -18.84
CA ASN A 35 -34.21 -5.10 -18.72
C ASN A 35 -34.04 -4.22 -17.47
N ALA A 36 -33.62 -4.81 -16.36
CA ALA A 36 -32.96 -4.08 -15.30
C ALA A 36 -31.46 -4.04 -15.64
N GLY A 37 -31.06 -2.93 -16.28
CA GLY A 37 -29.66 -2.62 -16.54
C GLY A 37 -28.84 -2.84 -15.27
N VAL A 38 -27.89 -3.77 -15.38
CA VAL A 38 -26.74 -3.79 -14.48
C VAL A 38 -26.06 -2.46 -14.74
N ALA A 39 -26.23 -1.51 -13.82
CA ALA A 39 -25.42 -0.31 -13.81
C ALA A 39 -23.98 -0.78 -13.62
N GLU A 40 -23.29 -0.93 -14.74
CA GLU A 40 -21.84 -0.98 -14.81
C GLU A 40 -21.38 0.28 -14.07
N THR A 41 -20.91 0.11 -12.83
CA THR A 41 -20.13 1.13 -12.16
C THR A 41 -19.00 1.45 -13.12
N SER A 42 -19.03 2.65 -13.69
CA SER A 42 -18.05 3.10 -14.67
C SER A 42 -16.64 2.86 -14.09
N GLU A 43 -15.69 2.43 -14.92
CA GLU A 43 -14.30 2.18 -14.48
C GLU A 43 -13.63 3.43 -13.85
N ASP A 44 -14.26 4.60 -13.98
CA ASP A 44 -13.80 5.91 -13.52
C ASP A 44 -14.43 6.41 -12.20
N ASP A 45 -15.40 5.72 -11.60
CA ASP A 45 -15.94 6.14 -10.29
C ASP A 45 -14.96 5.76 -9.15
N LEU A 46 -13.99 6.64 -8.88
CA LEU A 46 -13.05 6.54 -7.76
C LEU A 46 -13.58 7.30 -6.54
N PRO A 47 -13.82 6.62 -5.40
CA PRO A 47 -14.24 7.31 -4.18
C PRO A 47 -13.26 8.42 -3.77
N ALA A 48 -13.77 9.57 -3.35
CA ALA A 48 -12.98 10.77 -3.12
C ALA A 48 -11.84 10.58 -2.11
N ASP A 49 -12.05 9.78 -1.06
CA ASP A 49 -11.08 9.52 0.02
C ASP A 49 -10.30 8.20 -0.17
N SER A 50 -10.11 7.75 -1.42
CA SER A 50 -9.52 6.44 -1.70
C SER A 50 -8.25 6.48 -2.54
N ILE A 51 -7.42 5.46 -2.34
CA ILE A 51 -6.31 5.11 -3.24
C ILE A 51 -6.66 3.77 -3.86
N ARG A 52 -6.77 3.71 -5.18
CA ARG A 52 -7.09 2.49 -5.93
C ARG A 52 -5.84 2.00 -6.66
N ILE A 53 -5.41 0.78 -6.35
CA ILE A 53 -4.33 0.13 -7.08
C ILE A 53 -4.90 -0.46 -8.37
N ARG A 54 -4.43 0.03 -9.52
CA ARG A 54 -4.84 -0.43 -10.86
C ARG A 54 -3.98 -1.56 -11.37
N GLY A 55 -2.69 -1.53 -11.06
CA GLY A 55 -1.72 -2.47 -11.58
C GLY A 55 -0.55 -2.67 -10.64
N LEU A 56 -0.03 -3.89 -10.62
CA LEU A 56 1.19 -4.23 -9.90
C LEU A 56 2.00 -5.21 -10.73
N GLN A 57 3.15 -4.77 -11.22
CA GLN A 57 4.01 -5.55 -12.11
C GLN A 57 5.45 -5.59 -11.56
N HIS A 58 6.19 -6.62 -11.92
CA HIS A 58 7.62 -6.75 -11.63
C HIS A 58 8.36 -7.05 -12.93
N GLY A 59 9.49 -6.39 -13.16
CA GLY A 59 10.24 -6.53 -14.40
C GLY A 59 11.33 -5.47 -14.57
N ALA A 60 11.96 -5.44 -15.74
CA ALA A 60 13.12 -4.57 -16.00
C ALA A 60 12.76 -3.09 -16.21
N PHE A 61 11.65 -2.78 -16.88
CA PHE A 61 11.23 -1.40 -17.20
C PHE A 61 12.38 -0.48 -17.68
N PRO A 62 13.04 -0.77 -18.81
CA PRO A 62 14.22 -0.01 -19.25
C PRO A 62 13.93 1.48 -19.44
N GLY A 63 12.74 1.83 -19.96
CA GLY A 63 12.36 3.22 -20.27
C GLY A 63 12.21 4.17 -19.08
N ILE A 64 12.29 3.68 -17.83
CA ILE A 64 12.31 4.57 -16.65
C ILE A 64 13.72 4.80 -16.10
N SER A 65 14.73 4.06 -16.59
CA SER A 65 16.09 4.16 -16.06
C SER A 65 16.68 5.56 -16.26
N ASP A 66 16.28 6.24 -17.34
CA ASP A 66 16.71 7.60 -17.66
C ASP A 66 16.07 8.65 -16.73
N LEU A 67 14.96 8.32 -16.05
CA LEU A 67 14.26 9.24 -15.15
C LEU A 67 14.91 9.32 -13.76
N ASN A 68 15.68 8.30 -13.37
CA ASN A 68 16.44 8.34 -12.13
C ASN A 68 17.83 7.68 -12.33
N PRO A 69 18.90 8.48 -12.46
CA PRO A 69 20.25 7.96 -12.70
C PRO A 69 20.82 7.17 -11.52
N ARG A 70 20.18 7.18 -10.35
CA ARG A 70 20.59 6.38 -9.19
C ARG A 70 20.12 4.93 -9.28
N PHE A 71 19.22 4.62 -10.22
CA PHE A 71 18.83 3.24 -10.47
C PHE A 71 20.03 2.38 -10.87
N GLN A 72 20.12 1.20 -10.27
CA GLN A 72 21.08 0.17 -10.59
C GLN A 72 20.73 -0.46 -11.95
N PRO A 73 21.67 -0.44 -12.92
CA PRO A 73 21.47 -1.09 -14.21
C PRO A 73 21.12 -2.58 -14.06
N GLY A 74 20.11 -3.03 -14.80
CA GLY A 74 19.68 -4.43 -14.86
C GLY A 74 18.91 -4.95 -13.63
N LEU A 75 18.82 -4.17 -12.55
CA LEU A 75 18.03 -4.57 -11.39
C LEU A 75 16.53 -4.51 -11.73
N PRO A 76 15.74 -5.57 -11.47
CA PRO A 76 14.32 -5.51 -11.72
C PRO A 76 13.64 -4.60 -10.69
N ARG A 77 12.45 -4.13 -11.07
CA ARG A 77 11.69 -3.13 -10.36
C ARG A 77 10.25 -3.57 -10.22
N VAL A 78 9.59 -3.05 -9.20
CA VAL A 78 8.14 -3.12 -9.07
C VAL A 78 7.54 -1.85 -9.64
N ARG A 79 6.51 -1.98 -10.47
CA ARG A 79 5.65 -0.90 -10.93
C ARG A 79 4.30 -1.01 -10.25
N LEU A 80 3.97 0.00 -9.45
CA LEU A 80 2.66 0.19 -8.84
C LEU A 80 1.93 1.30 -9.60
N THR A 81 0.84 0.96 -10.28
CA THR A 81 -0.06 1.95 -10.89
C THR A 81 -1.21 2.20 -9.94
N LEU A 82 -1.45 3.46 -9.59
CA LEU A 82 -2.50 3.86 -8.67
C LEU A 82 -3.30 5.05 -9.19
N ASP A 83 -4.57 5.10 -8.77
CA ASP A 83 -5.41 6.28 -8.89
C ASP A 83 -5.69 6.86 -7.49
N ILE A 84 -5.65 8.19 -7.35
CA ILE A 84 -5.86 8.93 -6.11
C ILE A 84 -7.16 9.73 -6.17
N GLY A 85 -8.04 9.48 -5.20
CA GLY A 85 -9.32 10.15 -5.04
C GLY A 85 -9.18 11.65 -4.82
N GLN A 86 -10.16 12.41 -5.32
CA GLN A 86 -10.10 13.87 -5.36
C GLN A 86 -9.87 14.53 -3.99
N ALA A 87 -10.46 13.99 -2.91
CA ALA A 87 -10.29 14.58 -1.58
C ALA A 87 -8.87 14.39 -1.05
N LEU A 88 -8.26 13.22 -1.30
CA LEU A 88 -6.85 12.97 -0.97
C LEU A 88 -5.91 13.84 -1.81
N ARG A 89 -6.18 14.03 -3.11
CA ARG A 89 -5.37 14.92 -3.97
C ARG A 89 -5.37 16.37 -3.50
N ARG A 90 -6.50 16.84 -2.97
CA ARG A 90 -6.67 18.21 -2.46
C ARG A 90 -6.04 18.43 -1.08
N ARG A 91 -5.62 17.37 -0.38
CA ARG A 91 -4.86 17.54 0.86
C ARG A 91 -3.49 18.10 0.51
N LEU A 92 -3.36 19.41 0.68
CA LEU A 92 -2.09 20.13 0.48
C LEU A 92 -1.11 19.75 1.59
N ALA A 93 0.15 19.55 1.21
CA ALA A 93 1.27 19.46 2.13
C ALA A 93 1.44 20.79 2.91
N PRO A 94 1.98 20.77 4.14
CA PRO A 94 2.62 19.65 4.84
C PRO A 94 1.62 18.74 5.61
N LEU A 95 2.10 17.58 6.06
CA LEU A 95 1.37 16.72 6.99
C LEU A 95 1.15 17.44 8.33
N GLU A 96 0.01 17.18 8.97
CA GLU A 96 -0.23 17.64 10.33
C GLU A 96 0.76 16.99 11.31
N GLU A 97 1.05 17.65 12.44
CA GLU A 97 2.04 17.17 13.42
C GLU A 97 1.80 15.72 13.85
N GLY A 98 0.56 15.37 14.22
CA GLY A 98 0.22 14.01 14.61
C GLY A 98 0.31 13.00 13.46
N GLU A 99 0.07 13.42 12.21
CA GLU A 99 0.27 12.57 11.04
C GLU A 99 1.76 12.31 10.80
N ARG A 100 2.57 13.36 10.87
CA ARG A 100 4.03 13.27 10.79
C ARG A 100 4.62 12.35 11.85
N GLU A 101 4.25 12.51 13.12
CA GLU A 101 4.74 11.63 14.20
C GLU A 101 4.38 10.16 13.95
N ARG A 102 3.13 9.90 13.54
CA ARG A 102 2.67 8.54 13.25
C ARG A 102 3.40 7.93 12.05
N LEU A 103 3.66 8.73 11.02
CA LEU A 103 4.42 8.35 9.84
C LEU A 103 5.88 8.05 10.22
N LEU A 104 6.54 8.91 10.99
CA LEU A 104 7.94 8.70 11.42
C LEU A 104 8.08 7.51 12.38
N ALA A 105 7.06 7.18 13.16
CA ALA A 105 7.05 5.93 13.92
C ALA A 105 6.97 4.67 13.03
N LEU A 106 6.35 4.78 11.84
CA LEU A 106 6.35 3.72 10.82
C LEU A 106 7.62 3.74 9.95
N CYS A 107 8.12 4.91 9.63
CA CYS A 107 9.23 5.17 8.72
C CYS A 107 10.22 6.16 9.38
N PRO A 108 11.06 5.69 10.34
CA PRO A 108 11.92 6.56 11.13
C PRO A 108 13.01 7.28 10.34
N ARG A 109 13.38 6.76 9.18
CA ARG A 109 14.48 7.27 8.34
C ARG A 109 13.98 8.09 7.16
N LEU A 110 12.69 8.39 7.11
CA LEU A 110 12.07 9.03 5.95
C LEU A 110 12.68 10.40 5.65
N ALA A 111 13.06 11.15 6.69
CA ALA A 111 13.73 12.45 6.59
C ALA A 111 15.16 12.38 6.00
N ASP A 112 15.79 11.20 6.04
CA ASP A 112 17.12 10.96 5.48
C ASP A 112 17.08 10.75 3.95
N HIS A 113 15.90 10.57 3.36
CA HIS A 113 15.78 10.23 1.95
C HIS A 113 16.19 11.41 1.06
N LEU A 114 16.98 11.13 0.03
CA LEU A 114 17.44 12.13 -0.93
C LEU A 114 16.48 12.24 -2.10
N CYS A 115 15.69 13.31 -2.14
CA CYS A 115 14.86 13.66 -3.30
C CYS A 115 15.68 14.40 -4.37
N GLY A 116 15.53 14.01 -5.64
CA GLY A 116 16.20 14.66 -6.78
C GLY A 116 15.38 15.72 -7.50
N GLY A 117 14.10 15.89 -7.14
CA GLY A 117 13.09 16.57 -7.98
C GLY A 117 12.43 17.83 -7.41
N GLY A 118 13.03 18.52 -6.43
CA GLY A 118 12.50 19.78 -5.88
C GLY A 118 11.22 19.65 -5.03
N SER A 119 10.49 18.53 -5.10
CA SER A 119 9.44 18.12 -4.16
C SER A 119 10.06 17.36 -3.00
N ASP A 120 10.77 18.09 -2.13
CA ASP A 120 11.49 17.48 -1.02
C ASP A 120 10.50 16.81 -0.03
N ILE A 121 10.74 15.53 0.27
CA ILE A 121 10.03 14.80 1.33
C ILE A 121 10.07 15.59 2.66
N ARG A 122 11.13 16.39 2.87
CA ARG A 122 11.26 17.30 4.00
C ARG A 122 10.18 18.37 4.04
N HIS A 123 9.79 18.94 2.91
CA HIS A 123 8.68 19.89 2.83
C HIS A 123 7.35 19.21 3.20
N LEU A 124 7.13 17.96 2.77
CA LEU A 124 5.96 17.17 3.19
C LEU A 124 5.93 16.92 4.71
N LEU A 125 7.11 16.75 5.32
CA LEU A 125 7.29 16.61 6.76
C LEU A 125 7.26 17.96 7.51
N GLY A 126 7.09 19.08 6.82
CA GLY A 126 7.03 20.42 7.42
C GLY A 126 8.38 20.97 7.85
N GLU A 127 9.49 20.42 7.34
CA GLU A 127 10.80 21.05 7.47
C GLU A 127 10.91 22.22 6.46
N PRO A 128 11.59 23.33 6.83
CA PRO A 128 11.78 24.45 5.93
C PRO A 128 12.56 23.99 4.70
N ALA A 129 12.03 24.27 3.51
CA ALA A 129 12.73 24.01 2.26
C ALA A 129 14.04 24.82 2.26
N ASN A 130 15.17 24.15 2.00
CA ASN A 130 16.47 24.83 1.88
C ASN A 130 16.64 25.57 0.53
N ASP A 131 15.65 25.52 -0.35
CA ASP A 131 15.71 26.13 -1.69
C ASP A 131 14.63 27.21 -1.88
N PRO A 132 15.02 28.50 -2.04
CA PRO A 132 14.08 29.61 -2.25
C PRO A 132 13.62 29.75 -3.72
N ALA A 133 13.80 28.74 -4.58
CA ALA A 133 13.57 28.87 -6.02
C ALA A 133 12.13 28.55 -6.50
N ALA A 134 11.18 28.27 -5.62
CA ALA A 134 9.78 28.11 -5.99
C ALA A 134 9.08 29.48 -6.05
N SER A 135 9.29 30.19 -7.16
CA SER A 135 8.61 31.44 -7.51
C SER A 135 7.09 31.27 -7.44
N ALA A 136 6.47 32.05 -6.56
CA ALA A 136 5.04 32.29 -6.49
C ALA A 136 4.59 33.12 -7.70
N ASP A 137 4.17 32.49 -8.81
CA ASP A 137 3.38 33.20 -9.84
C ASP A 137 2.62 32.29 -10.83
N SER A 138 2.19 31.11 -10.40
CA SER A 138 1.32 30.26 -11.22
C SER A 138 -0.08 30.23 -10.60
N ALA A 139 -1.12 30.47 -11.41
CA ALA A 139 -2.50 30.18 -11.05
C ALA A 139 -2.60 28.81 -10.37
N PRO A 140 -3.48 28.59 -9.38
CA PRO A 140 -3.51 27.33 -8.66
C PRO A 140 -3.77 26.20 -9.65
N ALA A 141 -2.71 25.46 -9.99
CA ALA A 141 -2.81 24.27 -10.80
C ALA A 141 -3.79 23.32 -10.10
N GLU A 142 -4.63 22.63 -10.88
CA GLU A 142 -5.54 21.64 -10.31
C GLU A 142 -4.70 20.61 -9.53
N PRO A 143 -5.03 20.34 -8.25
CA PRO A 143 -4.21 19.48 -7.42
C PRO A 143 -4.17 18.06 -7.99
N ASP A 144 -2.98 17.64 -8.41
CA ASP A 144 -2.72 16.35 -9.05
C ASP A 144 -2.46 15.24 -8.01
N GLY A 145 -2.10 15.56 -6.77
CA GLY A 145 -1.76 14.53 -5.78
C GLY A 145 -0.41 13.86 -6.04
N LEU A 146 0.43 14.45 -6.90
CA LEU A 146 1.81 14.01 -7.13
C LEU A 146 2.59 13.93 -5.82
N ALA A 147 2.40 14.89 -4.92
CA ALA A 147 3.04 14.90 -3.60
C ALA A 147 2.67 13.67 -2.77
N LEU A 148 1.43 13.18 -2.89
CA LEU A 148 0.97 11.99 -2.18
C LEU A 148 1.52 10.70 -2.82
N ALA A 149 1.53 10.62 -4.15
CA ALA A 149 2.17 9.50 -4.85
C ALA A 149 3.67 9.42 -4.52
N HIS A 150 4.34 10.56 -4.45
CA HIS A 150 5.74 10.65 -4.06
C HIS A 150 5.98 10.23 -2.60
N LEU A 151 5.09 10.61 -1.68
CA LEU A 151 5.15 10.09 -0.30
C LEU A 151 5.03 8.56 -0.26
N ILE A 152 4.11 7.97 -1.05
CA ILE A 152 3.96 6.51 -1.15
C ILE A 152 5.24 5.85 -1.65
N GLU A 153 5.91 6.45 -2.64
CA GLU A 153 7.21 6.00 -3.13
C GLU A 153 8.24 5.96 -1.99
N HIS A 154 8.39 7.06 -1.25
CA HIS A 154 9.36 7.15 -0.16
C HIS A 154 9.09 6.14 0.96
N VAL A 155 7.82 5.97 1.34
CA VAL A 155 7.42 4.92 2.30
C VAL A 155 7.75 3.53 1.76
N ALA A 156 7.52 3.26 0.47
CA ALA A 156 7.84 1.97 -0.13
C ALA A 156 9.35 1.69 -0.15
N ILE A 157 10.17 2.70 -0.49
CA ILE A 157 11.64 2.64 -0.40
C ILE A 157 12.06 2.27 1.02
N GLU A 158 11.51 2.95 2.02
CA GLU A 158 11.89 2.71 3.41
C GLU A 158 11.51 1.30 3.87
N LEU A 159 10.33 0.81 3.49
CA LEU A 159 9.91 -0.56 3.81
C LEU A 159 10.85 -1.62 3.19
N VAL A 160 11.31 -1.41 1.94
CA VAL A 160 12.27 -2.32 1.29
C VAL A 160 13.63 -2.28 1.98
N VAL A 161 14.15 -1.08 2.27
CA VAL A 161 15.45 -0.92 2.95
C VAL A 161 15.40 -1.47 4.37
N ALA A 162 14.31 -1.21 5.10
CA ALA A 162 14.10 -1.71 6.46
C ALA A 162 14.01 -3.24 6.51
N ALA A 163 13.52 -3.89 5.45
CA ALA A 163 13.51 -5.34 5.35
C ALA A 163 14.92 -5.95 5.24
N GLY A 164 15.91 -5.18 4.76
CA GLY A 164 17.34 -5.55 4.84
C GLY A 164 17.89 -6.35 3.67
N ILE A 165 17.19 -6.44 2.53
CA ILE A 165 17.72 -7.11 1.32
C ILE A 165 18.79 -6.26 0.63
N ALA A 166 18.63 -4.93 0.62
CA ALA A 166 19.54 -4.02 -0.03
C ALA A 166 19.86 -2.82 0.88
N PRO A 167 21.12 -2.35 0.90
CA PRO A 167 21.52 -1.19 1.70
C PRO A 167 20.93 0.13 1.16
N ARG A 168 20.43 0.10 -0.09
CA ARG A 168 19.77 1.22 -0.76
C ARG A 168 18.63 0.70 -1.61
N CYS A 169 17.63 1.55 -1.82
CA CYS A 169 16.56 1.36 -2.78
C CYS A 169 16.24 2.73 -3.37
N SER A 170 16.12 2.81 -4.69
CA SER A 170 15.68 4.03 -5.38
C SER A 170 14.28 3.81 -5.91
N GLY A 171 13.57 4.90 -6.15
CA GLY A 171 12.28 4.88 -6.84
C GLY A 171 12.17 5.99 -7.88
N VAL A 172 11.05 5.99 -8.60
CA VAL A 172 10.58 7.19 -9.31
C VAL A 172 9.06 7.20 -9.35
N THR A 173 8.46 8.35 -9.11
CA THR A 173 7.03 8.62 -9.33
C THR A 173 6.83 9.32 -10.67
N CYS A 174 5.95 8.77 -11.50
CA CYS A 174 5.61 9.28 -12.82
C CYS A 174 4.14 9.69 -12.85
N ALA A 175 3.87 10.95 -13.19
CA ALA A 175 2.53 11.44 -13.48
C ALA A 175 2.16 11.19 -14.95
N TYR A 176 0.87 10.94 -15.19
CA TYR A 176 0.34 10.83 -16.54
C TYR A 176 -0.01 12.23 -17.07
N ARG A 177 0.33 12.52 -18.34
CA ARG A 177 0.13 13.85 -18.93
C ARG A 177 -1.34 14.27 -19.00
N ASP A 178 -2.22 13.32 -19.19
CA ASP A 178 -3.66 13.48 -19.43
C ASP A 178 -4.52 13.05 -18.23
N ARG A 179 -3.90 12.64 -17.11
CA ARG A 179 -4.59 12.14 -15.92
C ARG A 179 -3.95 12.72 -14.65
N LEU A 180 -4.66 13.67 -14.04
CA LEU A 180 -4.25 14.28 -12.77
C LEU A 180 -4.45 13.36 -11.57
N ASP A 181 -5.11 12.22 -11.72
CA ASP A 181 -5.41 11.29 -10.64
C ASP A 181 -4.55 10.04 -10.66
N ARG A 182 -3.78 9.81 -11.74
CA ARG A 182 -3.11 8.54 -12.00
C ARG A 182 -1.59 8.67 -11.97
N PHE A 183 -0.94 7.72 -11.31
CA PHE A 183 0.49 7.68 -11.12
C PHE A 183 1.05 6.28 -11.28
N ASP A 184 2.24 6.18 -11.87
CA ASP A 184 3.08 4.99 -11.81
C ASP A 184 4.23 5.25 -10.83
N ILE A 185 4.37 4.38 -9.82
CA ILE A 185 5.50 4.37 -8.90
C ILE A 185 6.39 3.18 -9.25
N PHE A 186 7.65 3.44 -9.51
CA PHE A 186 8.66 2.42 -9.74
C PHE A 186 9.57 2.31 -8.53
N LEU A 187 9.88 1.07 -8.12
CA LEU A 187 10.68 0.77 -6.94
C LEU A 187 11.71 -0.30 -7.25
N GLU A 188 12.98 -0.07 -6.94
CA GLU A 188 14.03 -1.09 -7.08
C GLU A 188 13.82 -2.24 -6.10
N CYS A 189 13.59 -3.45 -6.62
CA CYS A 189 13.53 -4.63 -5.77
C CYS A 189 13.76 -5.91 -6.58
N ALA A 190 14.83 -6.64 -6.24
CA ALA A 190 15.13 -7.94 -6.82
C ALA A 190 14.07 -9.00 -6.46
N ASP A 191 13.58 -8.96 -5.22
CA ASP A 191 12.55 -9.88 -4.72
C ASP A 191 11.15 -9.38 -5.12
N PRO A 192 10.44 -10.07 -6.04
CA PRO A 192 9.12 -9.64 -6.49
C PRO A 192 8.10 -9.60 -5.36
N HIS A 193 8.17 -10.53 -4.40
CA HIS A 193 7.19 -10.63 -3.32
C HIS A 193 7.41 -9.54 -2.28
N LEU A 194 8.68 -9.26 -1.93
CA LEU A 194 9.00 -8.14 -1.05
C LEU A 194 8.59 -6.81 -1.68
N GLY A 195 9.00 -6.55 -2.93
CA GLY A 195 8.72 -5.28 -3.58
C GLY A 195 7.22 -5.02 -3.73
N ARG A 196 6.44 -6.05 -4.08
CA ARG A 196 4.97 -5.98 -4.14
C ARG A 196 4.37 -5.68 -2.78
N ALA A 197 4.77 -6.43 -1.75
CA ALA A 197 4.26 -6.25 -0.40
C ALA A 197 4.57 -4.85 0.14
N ALA A 198 5.81 -4.37 -0.05
CA ALA A 198 6.24 -3.04 0.36
C ALA A 198 5.46 -1.92 -0.36
N ALA A 199 5.32 -2.01 -1.69
CA ALA A 199 4.60 -0.99 -2.47
C ALA A 199 3.11 -0.89 -2.07
N VAL A 200 2.44 -2.04 -1.90
CA VAL A 200 1.03 -2.06 -1.49
C VAL A 200 0.86 -1.64 -0.02
N LEU A 201 1.75 -2.08 0.87
CA LEU A 201 1.74 -1.67 2.28
C LEU A 201 1.98 -0.17 2.41
N ALA A 202 2.86 0.42 1.60
CA ALA A 202 3.09 1.86 1.57
C ALA A 202 1.83 2.64 1.19
N ALA A 203 1.17 2.26 0.08
CA ALA A 203 -0.07 2.91 -0.35
C ALA A 203 -1.18 2.78 0.71
N ALA A 204 -1.32 1.61 1.34
CA ALA A 204 -2.28 1.39 2.42
C ALA A 204 -1.96 2.22 3.66
N SER A 205 -0.68 2.29 4.05
CA SER A 205 -0.21 3.05 5.21
C SER A 205 -0.46 4.54 5.02
N VAL A 206 -0.15 5.09 3.85
CA VAL A 206 -0.38 6.50 3.54
C VAL A 206 -1.87 6.84 3.49
N ARG A 207 -2.70 5.99 2.88
CA ARG A 207 -4.17 6.16 2.92
C ARG A 207 -4.67 6.19 4.37
N ASP A 208 -4.28 5.20 5.16
CA ASP A 208 -4.76 5.02 6.53
C ASP A 208 -4.23 6.12 7.47
N LEU A 209 -3.02 6.63 7.21
CA LEU A 209 -2.46 7.80 7.89
C LEU A 209 -3.38 9.02 7.75
N LEU A 210 -3.89 9.25 6.54
CA LEU A 210 -4.71 10.41 6.18
C LEU A 210 -6.20 10.23 6.47
N SER A 211 -6.65 9.00 6.70
CA SER A 211 -8.07 8.66 6.92
C SER A 211 -8.47 8.67 8.41
N GLY A 212 -7.54 8.92 9.32
CA GLY A 212 -7.81 9.06 10.76
C GLY A 212 -6.96 8.15 11.66
N PRO A 213 -7.09 8.30 12.99
CA PRO A 213 -6.23 7.62 13.95
C PRO A 213 -6.47 6.10 13.98
N ASP A 214 -5.44 5.37 14.45
CA ASP A 214 -5.51 3.98 14.92
C ASP A 214 -5.40 2.83 13.90
N ARG A 215 -5.06 3.12 12.63
CA ARG A 215 -4.90 2.07 11.60
C ARG A 215 -3.45 1.68 11.27
N LEU A 216 -2.46 2.41 11.80
CA LEU A 216 -1.05 2.16 11.48
C LEU A 216 -0.38 1.04 12.28
N GLU A 217 -1.00 0.60 13.36
CA GLU A 217 -0.39 -0.40 14.25
C GLU A 217 -0.20 -1.75 13.53
N VAL A 218 -1.18 -2.19 12.75
CA VAL A 218 -1.04 -3.38 11.90
C VAL A 218 0.04 -3.19 10.83
N HIS A 219 0.18 -1.98 10.27
CA HIS A 219 1.19 -1.68 9.26
C HIS A 219 2.61 -1.72 9.84
N ARG A 220 2.80 -1.24 11.08
CA ARG A 220 4.07 -1.37 11.82
C ARG A 220 4.42 -2.83 12.06
N ARG A 221 3.47 -3.63 12.52
CA ARG A 221 3.67 -5.09 12.70
C ARG A 221 4.00 -5.77 11.38
N CYS A 222 3.35 -5.39 10.28
CA CYS A 222 3.68 -5.91 8.95
C CYS A 222 5.12 -5.56 8.54
N ARG A 223 5.55 -4.31 8.73
CA ARG A 223 6.94 -3.87 8.50
C ARG A 223 7.93 -4.70 9.33
N ASP A 224 7.68 -4.84 10.63
CA ASP A 224 8.59 -5.52 11.55
C ASP A 224 8.67 -7.02 11.25
N LEU A 225 7.54 -7.62 10.86
CA LEU A 225 7.46 -9.01 10.45
C LEU A 225 8.12 -9.26 9.09
N LEU A 226 7.96 -8.34 8.12
CA LEU A 226 8.70 -8.38 6.85
C LEU A 226 10.21 -8.39 7.12
N ARG A 227 10.69 -7.45 7.94
CA ARG A 227 12.09 -7.37 8.36
C ARG A 227 12.57 -8.65 9.03
N LEU A 228 11.78 -9.19 9.97
CA LEU A 228 12.13 -10.43 10.65
C LEU A 228 12.26 -11.61 9.67
N LEU A 229 11.27 -11.80 8.80
CA LEU A 229 11.23 -12.92 7.86
C LEU A 229 12.35 -12.85 6.83
N VAL A 230 12.67 -11.65 6.35
CA VAL A 230 13.80 -11.43 5.44
C VAL A 230 15.12 -11.66 6.16
N ALA A 231 15.35 -11.03 7.32
CA ALA A 231 16.62 -11.11 8.04
C ALA A 231 16.95 -12.53 8.52
N THR A 232 15.93 -13.30 8.91
CA THR A 232 16.12 -14.68 9.38
C THR A 232 16.14 -15.72 8.26
N GLY A 233 15.74 -15.35 7.04
CA GLY A 233 15.59 -16.29 5.93
C GLY A 233 14.59 -17.42 6.20
N ARG A 234 13.73 -17.30 7.22
CA ARG A 234 12.80 -18.36 7.61
C ARG A 234 11.83 -18.66 6.47
N ALA A 235 11.74 -19.93 6.09
CA ALA A 235 10.80 -20.38 5.08
C ALA A 235 9.35 -20.38 5.60
N SER A 236 9.15 -20.45 6.91
CA SER A 236 7.83 -20.44 7.54
C SER A 236 7.86 -19.90 8.96
N ILE A 237 6.71 -19.44 9.43
CA ILE A 237 6.48 -18.95 10.79
C ILE A 237 5.07 -19.31 11.26
N VAL A 238 4.91 -19.57 12.55
CA VAL A 238 3.60 -19.77 13.18
C VAL A 238 3.19 -18.50 13.94
N PRO A 239 1.88 -18.23 14.12
CA PRO A 239 1.40 -17.03 14.81
C PRO A 239 1.98 -16.80 16.21
N GLU A 240 2.28 -17.87 16.95
CA GLU A 240 2.86 -17.83 18.29
C GLU A 240 4.29 -17.26 18.27
N ASP A 241 5.13 -17.77 17.37
CA ASP A 241 6.49 -17.28 17.19
C ASP A 241 6.50 -15.82 16.72
N ALA A 242 5.57 -15.46 15.82
CA ALA A 242 5.40 -14.10 15.37
C ALA A 242 4.96 -13.18 16.53
N ALA A 243 4.07 -13.63 17.41
CA ALA A 243 3.63 -12.88 18.58
C ALA A 243 4.78 -12.60 19.55
N ILE A 244 5.60 -13.61 19.84
CA ILE A 244 6.81 -13.46 20.67
C ILE A 244 7.78 -12.47 20.02
N ALA A 245 8.07 -12.64 18.73
CA ALA A 245 9.04 -11.80 18.03
C ALA A 245 8.59 -10.33 17.90
N LEU A 246 7.30 -10.09 17.73
CA LEU A 246 6.72 -8.75 17.65
C LEU A 246 6.41 -8.15 19.03
N GLY A 247 6.55 -8.91 20.12
CA GLY A 247 6.15 -8.47 21.46
C GLY A 247 4.65 -8.14 21.57
N CYS A 248 3.80 -8.81 20.79
CA CYS A 248 2.37 -8.54 20.73
C CYS A 248 1.53 -9.77 21.11
N GLY A 249 0.22 -9.60 21.29
CA GLY A 249 -0.70 -10.72 21.48
C GLY A 249 -0.88 -11.55 20.21
N LEU A 250 -1.32 -12.82 20.38
CA LEU A 250 -1.58 -13.76 19.29
C LEU A 250 -2.51 -13.19 18.20
N ALA A 251 -3.55 -12.46 18.61
CA ALA A 251 -4.50 -11.82 17.69
C ALA A 251 -3.80 -10.80 16.76
N GLY A 252 -2.92 -9.96 17.31
CA GLY A 252 -2.19 -8.95 16.54
C GLY A 252 -1.16 -9.57 15.60
N ALA A 253 -0.47 -10.62 16.05
CA ALA A 253 0.47 -11.36 15.20
C ALA A 253 -0.23 -12.04 14.03
N ARG A 254 -1.37 -12.69 14.31
CA ARG A 254 -2.21 -13.32 13.29
C ARG A 254 -2.74 -12.29 12.30
N GLU A 255 -3.22 -11.14 12.77
CA GLU A 255 -3.70 -10.07 11.89
C GLU A 255 -2.60 -9.59 10.93
N ALA A 256 -1.37 -9.41 11.43
CA ALA A 256 -0.22 -9.03 10.61
C ALA A 256 0.17 -10.12 9.61
N LEU A 257 0.19 -11.39 10.02
CA LEU A 257 0.46 -12.53 9.12
C LEU A 257 -0.59 -12.66 8.01
N GLU A 258 -1.86 -12.52 8.36
CA GLU A 258 -2.95 -12.50 7.39
C GLU A 258 -2.87 -11.29 6.46
N ALA A 259 -2.42 -10.14 6.96
CA ALA A 259 -2.15 -8.97 6.12
C ALA A 259 -1.00 -9.24 5.14
N LEU A 260 0.13 -9.76 5.59
CA LEU A 260 1.24 -10.17 4.71
C LEU A 260 0.81 -11.25 3.70
N ALA A 261 -0.12 -12.13 4.08
CA ALA A 261 -0.70 -13.10 3.15
C ALA A 261 -1.53 -12.45 2.05
N ARG A 262 -2.35 -11.45 2.41
CA ARG A 262 -3.11 -10.66 1.43
C ARG A 262 -2.19 -9.84 0.52
N LEU A 263 -1.00 -9.47 1.00
CA LEU A 263 0.03 -8.81 0.22
C LEU A 263 0.84 -9.79 -0.67
N GLY A 264 0.61 -11.09 -0.55
CA GLY A 264 1.29 -12.13 -1.32
C GLY A 264 2.72 -12.42 -0.86
N PHE A 265 3.12 -11.98 0.34
CA PHE A 265 4.46 -12.23 0.87
C PHE A 265 4.58 -13.62 1.54
N VAL A 266 3.48 -14.09 2.13
CA VAL A 266 3.36 -15.41 2.76
C VAL A 266 2.07 -16.11 2.33
N ASP A 267 2.05 -17.43 2.38
CA ASP A 267 0.88 -18.26 2.13
C ASP A 267 0.46 -18.95 3.44
N PRO A 268 -0.82 -18.86 3.85
CA PRO A 268 -1.32 -19.67 4.94
C PRO A 268 -1.43 -21.13 4.47
N VAL A 269 -0.85 -22.04 5.24
CA VAL A 269 -0.91 -23.48 5.04
C VAL A 269 -1.36 -24.17 6.33
N ALA A 270 -2.12 -25.26 6.20
CA ALA A 270 -2.48 -26.07 7.35
C ALA A 270 -1.21 -26.60 8.03
N ALA A 271 -1.15 -26.51 9.36
CA ALA A 271 -0.04 -27.07 10.12
C ALA A 271 -0.01 -28.58 9.91
N SER A 272 1.16 -29.12 9.57
CA SER A 272 1.35 -30.56 9.32
C SER A 272 1.10 -31.41 10.57
N LEU A 273 1.19 -30.81 11.76
CA LEU A 273 0.97 -31.45 13.06
C LEU A 273 0.20 -30.48 13.97
N THR A 274 -0.79 -30.97 14.70
CA THR A 274 -1.67 -30.14 15.55
C THR A 274 -0.96 -29.48 16.73
N PHE A 275 0.22 -29.97 17.13
CA PHE A 275 1.06 -29.36 18.16
C PHE A 275 2.01 -28.29 17.62
N SER A 276 2.13 -28.11 16.31
CA SER A 276 2.99 -27.08 15.72
C SER A 276 2.40 -25.67 15.79
N SER A 277 1.09 -25.54 15.96
CA SER A 277 0.42 -24.25 16.21
C SER A 277 -0.93 -24.49 16.88
N SER A 278 -1.26 -23.66 17.87
CA SER A 278 -2.57 -23.65 18.52
C SER A 278 -3.69 -23.21 17.56
N THR A 279 -3.35 -22.51 16.47
CA THR A 279 -4.31 -22.09 15.44
C THR A 279 -4.46 -23.10 14.30
N GLY A 280 -3.63 -24.15 14.26
CA GLY A 280 -3.61 -25.13 13.16
C GLY A 280 -3.13 -24.57 11.82
N VAL A 281 -2.48 -23.39 11.81
CA VAL A 281 -2.03 -22.70 10.60
C VAL A 281 -0.57 -22.31 10.74
N THR A 282 0.19 -22.48 9.67
CA THR A 282 1.56 -21.99 9.50
C THR A 282 1.57 -21.06 8.29
N PHE A 283 2.38 -20.01 8.33
CA PHE A 283 2.55 -19.09 7.20
C PHE A 283 3.89 -19.35 6.56
N ARG A 284 3.90 -19.69 5.26
CA ARG A 284 5.10 -20.02 4.49
C ARG A 284 5.45 -18.86 3.57
N ARG A 285 6.73 -18.48 3.46
CA ARG A 285 7.16 -17.43 2.52
C ARG A 285 6.80 -17.83 1.08
N ALA A 286 6.21 -16.91 0.34
CA ALA A 286 5.92 -17.11 -1.08
C ALA A 286 7.24 -17.35 -1.83
N ARG A 287 7.27 -18.35 -2.71
CA ARG A 287 8.44 -18.65 -3.55
C ARG A 287 8.35 -17.84 -4.83
N ALA A 288 9.48 -17.31 -5.30
CA ALA A 288 9.55 -16.86 -6.68
C ALA A 288 9.34 -18.10 -7.57
N GLU A 289 8.33 -18.06 -8.45
CA GLU A 289 8.24 -19.04 -9.53
C GLU A 289 9.47 -18.84 -10.41
N ALA A 290 10.27 -19.89 -10.57
CA ALA A 290 11.52 -19.88 -11.34
C ALA A 290 11.25 -20.02 -12.83
#